data_AF-A0A3R7EFX3-F1
#
_entry.id   AF-A0A3R7EFX3-F1
#
_cell.length_a   1.000
_cell.length_b   1.000
_cell.length_c   1.000
_cell.angle_alpha   90.00
_cell.angle_beta   90.00
_cell.angle_gamma   90.00
#
_symmetry.space_group_name_H-M   'P 1'
#
loop_
_entity.id
_entity.type
_entity.pdbx_description
1 polymer ?
#
loop_
_entity_poly.entity_id
_entity_poly.type
_entity_poly.pdbx_seq_one_letter_code
_entity_poly.pdbx_strand_id
1 'polypeptide(L)'
;MMLTSVATSEISAPRAPRAPREPHIRRRTHVVVPLVIIDVTVPGTSSANGRRALHAALGDDLRLYVVTVDQQHERVTFRVEVTSRSLDDVIGLLTATLDRATLGRAQATVIRRPRDY
;
A
#
# COMPACT_ATOMS: atom_id res chain seq x y z
N MET A 1 -32.59 -26.44 77.06
CA MET A 1 -33.67 -26.42 76.05
C MET A 1 -33.49 -25.18 75.19
N MET A 2 -33.41 -25.38 73.86
CA MET A 2 -33.66 -24.44 72.74
C MET A 2 -32.82 -23.15 72.64
N LEU A 3 -32.34 -22.66 71.50
CA LEU A 3 -32.22 -23.11 70.09
C LEU A 3 -31.16 -22.20 69.42
N THR A 4 -30.62 -22.68 68.31
CA THR A 4 -29.54 -22.17 67.45
C THR A 4 -29.72 -20.76 66.86
N SER A 5 -28.61 -20.07 66.56
CA SER A 5 -28.52 -19.22 65.36
C SER A 5 -27.12 -19.23 64.76
N VAL A 6 -27.10 -19.61 63.49
CA VAL A 6 -25.97 -19.60 62.55
C VAL A 6 -25.87 -18.21 61.93
N ALA A 7 -24.64 -17.71 61.79
CA ALA A 7 -24.31 -16.77 60.72
C ALA A 7 -22.84 -16.98 60.30
N THR A 8 -22.69 -17.62 59.15
CA THR A 8 -21.47 -17.79 58.35
C THR A 8 -21.01 -16.44 57.78
N SER A 9 -19.75 -16.43 57.32
CA SER A 9 -19.11 -15.45 56.42
C SER A 9 -18.27 -14.39 57.17
N GLU A 10 -17.00 -14.13 56.86
CA GLU A 10 -16.33 -14.16 55.55
C GLU A 10 -14.86 -14.57 55.70
N ILE A 11 -14.44 -15.53 54.87
CA ILE A 11 -13.05 -15.88 54.65
C ILE A 11 -12.38 -14.68 53.97
N SER A 12 -11.51 -13.99 54.70
CA SER A 12 -10.66 -12.93 54.18
C SER A 12 -9.59 -13.57 53.28
N ALA A 13 -9.86 -13.61 51.96
CA ALA A 13 -8.89 -14.03 50.98
C ALA A 13 -7.81 -12.94 50.83
N PRO A 14 -6.51 -13.27 50.92
CA PRO A 14 -5.46 -12.30 50.69
C PRO A 14 -5.45 -11.88 49.22
N ARG A 15 -5.64 -10.57 48.99
CA ARG A 15 -5.61 -9.93 47.68
C ARG A 15 -4.22 -10.11 47.06
N ALA A 16 -4.11 -11.01 46.08
CA ALA A 16 -2.90 -11.17 45.28
C ALA A 16 -2.55 -9.83 44.59
N PRO A 17 -1.27 -9.45 44.52
CA PRO A 17 -0.85 -8.26 43.80
C PRO A 17 -1.15 -8.47 42.31
N ARG A 18 -1.93 -7.55 41.71
CA ARG A 18 -2.14 -7.52 40.26
C ARG A 18 -0.77 -7.36 39.60
N ALA A 19 -0.37 -8.36 38.82
CA ALA A 19 0.80 -8.27 37.96
C ALA A 19 0.73 -6.99 37.09
N PRO A 20 1.87 -6.35 36.79
CA PRO A 20 1.90 -5.21 35.88
C PRO A 20 1.30 -5.63 34.54
N ARG A 21 0.20 -5.01 34.14
CA ARG A 21 -0.29 -5.14 32.77
C ARG A 21 0.74 -4.46 31.88
N GLU A 22 1.58 -5.26 31.22
CA GLU A 22 2.43 -4.77 30.16
C GLU A 22 1.57 -3.99 29.16
N PRO A 23 1.92 -2.75 28.80
CA PRO A 23 1.21 -2.05 27.76
C PRO A 23 1.36 -2.87 26.49
N HIS A 24 0.24 -3.47 26.06
CA HIS A 24 0.11 -4.15 24.78
C HIS A 24 0.22 -3.08 23.70
N ILE A 25 1.43 -2.62 23.41
CA ILE A 25 1.71 -1.75 22.28
C ILE A 25 1.34 -2.60 21.08
N ARG A 26 0.16 -2.35 20.50
CA ARG A 26 -0.21 -2.88 19.19
C ARG A 26 0.92 -2.48 18.25
N ARG A 27 1.84 -3.41 17.98
CA ARG A 27 2.94 -3.19 17.04
C ARG A 27 2.28 -2.76 15.74
N ARG A 28 2.45 -1.49 15.39
CA ARG A 28 1.93 -0.91 14.16
C ARG A 28 2.67 -1.63 13.03
N THR A 29 2.07 -2.67 12.45
CA THR A 29 2.66 -3.51 11.40
C THR A 29 2.60 -2.78 10.07
N HIS A 30 3.37 -1.70 9.94
CA HIS A 30 3.56 -1.01 8.65
C HIS A 30 4.92 -1.41 8.09
N VAL A 31 4.97 -1.73 6.81
CA VAL A 31 6.21 -1.96 6.07
C VAL A 31 6.51 -0.71 5.24
N VAL A 32 7.77 -0.28 5.23
CA VAL A 32 8.24 0.78 4.33
C VAL A 32 8.58 0.12 3.00
N VAL A 33 7.92 0.55 1.93
CA VAL A 33 8.13 0.00 0.58
C VAL A 33 8.55 1.11 -0.39
N PRO A 34 9.38 0.80 -1.40
CA PRO A 34 9.66 1.71 -2.50
C PRO A 34 8.37 2.09 -3.24
N LEU A 35 8.31 3.34 -3.68
CA LEU A 35 7.30 3.87 -4.57
C LEU A 35 7.99 4.65 -5.70
N VAL A 36 7.73 4.23 -6.93
CA VAL A 36 8.15 4.94 -8.13
C VAL A 36 6.93 5.64 -8.70
N ILE A 37 7.08 6.92 -9.02
CA ILE A 37 6.06 7.69 -9.73
C ILE A 37 6.67 8.23 -11.01
N ILE A 38 6.08 7.89 -12.15
CA ILE A 38 6.58 8.28 -13.47
C ILE A 38 5.44 8.70 -14.38
N ASP A 39 5.65 9.79 -15.11
CA ASP A 39 4.74 10.21 -16.16
C ASP A 39 5.13 9.49 -17.47
N VAL A 40 4.17 8.84 -18.12
CA VAL A 40 4.38 8.08 -19.36
C VAL A 40 3.41 8.57 -20.42
N THR A 41 3.93 9.09 -21.52
CA THR A 41 3.13 9.47 -22.69
C THR A 41 3.18 8.36 -23.71
N VAL A 42 2.02 7.82 -24.07
CA VAL A 42 1.87 6.78 -25.10
C VAL A 42 1.19 7.36 -26.34
N PRO A 43 1.54 6.88 -27.54
CA PRO A 43 0.85 7.27 -28.77
C PRO A 43 -0.55 6.67 -28.84
N GLY A 44 -1.41 7.34 -29.61
CA GLY A 44 -2.84 7.07 -29.72
C GLY A 44 -3.67 7.90 -28.75
N THR A 45 -4.99 7.87 -28.95
CA THR A 45 -5.97 8.60 -28.13
C THR A 45 -6.75 7.68 -27.18
N SER A 46 -6.60 6.36 -27.31
CA SER A 46 -7.29 5.38 -26.46
C SER A 46 -6.56 5.18 -25.14
N SER A 47 -7.10 5.79 -24.09
CA SER A 47 -6.62 5.58 -22.72
C SER A 47 -6.75 4.12 -22.27
N ALA A 48 -7.74 3.39 -22.78
CA ALA A 48 -7.92 1.97 -22.49
C ALA A 48 -6.77 1.12 -23.05
N ASN A 49 -6.32 1.40 -24.27
CA ASN A 49 -5.18 0.70 -24.87
C ASN A 49 -3.89 1.04 -24.12
N GLY A 50 -3.68 2.31 -23.77
CA GLY A 50 -2.54 2.73 -22.95
C GLY A 50 -2.52 2.04 -21.59
N ARG A 51 -3.66 1.96 -20.90
CA ARG A 51 -3.78 1.19 -19.64
C ARG A 51 -3.40 -0.27 -19.81
N ARG A 52 -3.91 -0.93 -20.84
CA ARG A 52 -3.61 -2.35 -21.12
C ARG A 52 -2.12 -2.56 -21.35
N ALA A 53 -1.48 -1.71 -22.15
CA ALA A 53 -0.05 -1.78 -22.42
C ALA A 53 0.79 -1.57 -21.15
N LEU A 54 0.41 -0.59 -20.30
CA LEU A 54 1.10 -0.32 -19.04
C LEU A 54 0.95 -1.47 -18.03
N HIS A 55 -0.24 -2.09 -17.94
CA HIS A 55 -0.43 -3.29 -17.14
C HIS A 55 0.35 -4.49 -17.68
N ALA A 56 0.44 -4.66 -19.00
CA ALA A 56 1.26 -5.72 -19.60
C ALA A 56 2.75 -5.54 -19.29
N ALA A 57 3.25 -4.29 -19.25
CA ALA A 57 4.64 -3.99 -18.97
C ALA A 57 5.01 -4.12 -17.47
N LEU A 58 4.14 -3.65 -16.58
CA LEU A 58 4.46 -3.44 -15.16
C LEU A 58 3.72 -4.39 -14.20
N GLY A 59 2.70 -5.10 -14.69
CA GLY A 59 1.82 -5.98 -13.90
C GLY A 59 0.64 -5.24 -13.24
N ASP A 60 0.06 -5.89 -12.24
CA ASP A 60 -1.18 -5.43 -11.60
C ASP A 60 -0.96 -4.56 -10.34
N ASP A 61 0.21 -4.63 -9.70
CA ASP A 61 0.54 -3.79 -8.52
C ASP A 61 1.01 -2.39 -8.94
N LEU A 62 0.13 -1.67 -9.62
CA LEU A 62 0.34 -0.29 -10.02
C LEU A 62 -0.96 0.51 -10.01
N ARG A 63 -0.83 1.83 -9.94
CA ARG A 63 -1.94 2.77 -10.12
C ARG A 63 -1.68 3.62 -11.35
N LEU A 64 -2.71 3.76 -12.19
CA LEU A 64 -2.67 4.60 -13.39
C LEU A 64 -3.70 5.69 -13.28
N TYR A 65 -3.27 6.92 -13.53
CA TYR A 65 -4.14 8.07 -13.67
C TYR A 65 -3.92 8.67 -15.06
N VAL A 66 -5.01 8.92 -15.80
CA VAL A 66 -4.93 9.67 -17.05
C VAL A 66 -4.74 11.14 -16.69
N VAL A 67 -3.62 11.71 -17.08
CA VAL A 67 -3.29 13.12 -16.83
C VAL A 67 -3.85 13.98 -17.96
N THR A 68 -3.68 13.55 -19.20
CA THR A 68 -4.13 14.30 -20.38
C THR A 68 -4.35 13.36 -21.55
N VAL A 69 -5.35 13.67 -22.38
CA VAL A 69 -5.55 13.08 -23.71
C VAL A 69 -5.43 14.21 -24.72
N ASP A 70 -4.37 14.19 -25.51
CA ASP A 70 -4.12 15.14 -26.57
C ASP A 70 -4.58 14.51 -27.90
N GLN A 71 -5.72 14.97 -28.40
CA GLN A 71 -6.28 14.47 -29.66
C GLN A 71 -5.57 15.04 -30.88
N GLN A 72 -4.97 16.23 -30.77
CA GLN A 72 -4.30 16.89 -31.89
C GLN A 72 -2.98 16.18 -32.24
N HIS A 73 -2.28 15.72 -31.21
CA HIS A 73 -1.01 15.00 -31.37
C HIS A 73 -1.14 13.49 -31.19
N GLU A 74 -2.37 12.98 -31.05
CA GLU A 74 -2.70 11.58 -30.81
C GLU A 74 -1.85 10.96 -29.69
N ARG A 75 -1.95 11.51 -28.48
CA ARG A 75 -1.17 11.06 -27.32
C ARG A 75 -2.02 11.00 -26.06
N VAL A 76 -1.72 10.04 -25.18
CA VAL A 76 -2.25 10.00 -23.82
C VAL A 76 -1.10 10.00 -22.83
N THR A 77 -1.16 10.89 -21.85
CA THR A 77 -0.20 10.93 -20.74
C THR A 77 -0.81 10.30 -19.50
N PHE A 78 -0.07 9.37 -18.91
CA PHE A 78 -0.41 8.66 -17.69
C PHE A 78 0.54 9.04 -16.56
N ARG A 79 0.01 9.24 -15.37
CA ARG A 79 0.76 9.19 -14.11
C ARG A 79 0.72 7.74 -13.64
N VAL A 80 1.88 7.11 -13.54
CA VAL A 80 2.04 5.72 -13.13
C VAL A 80 2.68 5.70 -11.75
N GLU A 81 2.04 5.03 -10.80
CA GLU A 81 2.60 4.76 -9.48
C GLU A 81 2.83 3.26 -9.33
N VAL A 82 4.07 2.84 -9.05
CA VAL A 82 4.46 1.44 -8.88
C VAL A 82 5.08 1.25 -7.51
N THR A 83 4.54 0.32 -6.73
CA THR A 83 5.12 -0.06 -5.44
C THR A 83 6.09 -1.23 -5.58
N SER A 84 6.99 -1.37 -4.61
CA SER A 84 7.84 -2.56 -4.47
C SER A 84 8.82 -2.82 -5.63
N ARG A 85 9.13 -1.81 -6.45
CA ARG A 85 10.15 -1.87 -7.52
C ARG A 85 11.08 -0.67 -7.45
N SER A 86 12.31 -0.83 -7.94
CA SER A 86 13.24 0.29 -8.11
C SER A 86 12.88 1.12 -9.35
N LEU A 87 13.39 2.35 -9.43
CA LEU A 87 13.20 3.20 -10.60
C LEU A 87 13.83 2.58 -11.85
N ASP A 88 15.03 2.01 -11.72
CA ASP A 88 15.75 1.39 -12.83
C ASP A 88 14.99 0.19 -13.40
N ASP A 89 14.41 -0.66 -12.54
CA ASP A 89 13.57 -1.78 -12.99
C ASP A 89 12.35 -1.29 -13.76
N VAL A 90 11.68 -0.24 -13.26
CA VAL A 90 10.49 0.34 -13.91
C VAL A 90 10.85 0.91 -15.28
N ILE A 91 11.95 1.68 -15.38
CA ILE A 91 12.42 2.21 -16.66
C ILE A 91 12.79 1.06 -17.62
N GLY A 92 13.50 0.04 -17.14
CA GLY A 92 13.88 -1.12 -17.93
C GLY A 92 12.68 -1.86 -18.52
N LEU A 93 11.65 -2.09 -17.71
CA LEU A 93 10.42 -2.75 -18.17
C LEU A 93 9.62 -1.90 -19.16
N LEU A 94 9.50 -0.60 -18.90
CA LEU A 94 8.80 0.31 -19.80
C LEU A 94 9.50 0.38 -21.16
N THR A 95 10.83 0.53 -21.16
CA THR A 95 11.63 0.61 -22.39
C THR A 95 11.70 -0.70 -23.15
N ALA A 96 11.62 -1.85 -22.48
CA ALA A 96 11.57 -3.16 -23.12
C ALA A 96 10.20 -3.50 -23.75
N THR A 97 9.12 -2.88 -23.26
CA THR A 97 7.75 -3.25 -23.66
C THR A 97 7.07 -2.19 -24.52
N LEU A 98 7.43 -0.91 -24.35
CA LEU A 98 6.76 0.21 -25.01
C LEU A 98 7.70 0.89 -26.02
N ASP A 99 7.67 0.42 -27.27
CA ASP A 99 8.58 0.88 -28.33
C ASP A 99 8.51 2.38 -28.65
N ARG A 100 7.36 3.01 -28.38
CA ARG A 100 7.08 4.40 -28.80
C ARG A 100 6.58 5.30 -27.66
N ALA A 101 6.79 4.90 -26.41
CA ALA A 101 6.41 5.72 -25.26
C ALA A 101 7.49 6.76 -24.94
N THR A 102 7.06 7.93 -24.46
CA THR A 102 7.95 8.94 -23.88
C THR A 102 7.87 8.87 -22.36
N LEU A 103 9.03 8.75 -21.72
CA LEU A 103 9.14 8.82 -20.26
C LEU A 103 9.39 10.26 -19.85
N GLY A 104 8.50 10.78 -19.01
CA GLY A 104 8.55 12.13 -18.48
C GLY A 104 9.19 12.19 -17.10
N ARG A 105 8.62 13.04 -16.25
CA ARG A 105 9.09 13.21 -14.87
C ARG A 105 9.02 11.88 -14.12
N ALA A 106 10.13 11.49 -13.52
CA ALA A 106 10.23 10.32 -12.66
C ALA A 106 10.68 10.72 -11.24
N GLN A 107 10.14 10.04 -10.24
CA GLN A 107 10.49 10.22 -8.84
C GLN A 107 10.50 8.86 -8.14
N ALA A 108 11.58 8.56 -7.41
CA ALA A 108 11.63 7.47 -6.45
C ALA A 108 11.42 8.01 -5.04
N THR A 109 10.60 7.34 -4.26
CA THR A 109 10.36 7.65 -2.84
C THR A 109 10.02 6.36 -2.09
N VAL A 110 9.66 6.47 -0.81
CA VAL A 110 9.17 5.36 0.00
C VAL A 110 7.85 5.71 0.65
N ILE A 111 6.98 4.72 0.83
CA ILE A 111 5.71 4.86 1.54
C ILE A 111 5.57 3.82 2.64
N ARG A 112 4.74 4.12 3.64
CA ARG A 112 4.36 3.16 4.69
C ARG A 112 3.05 2.49 4.26
N ARG A 113 3.08 1.17 4.04
CA ARG A 113 1.90 0.35 3.74
C ARG A 113 1.57 -0.55 4.94
N PRO A 114 0.29 -0.81 5.26
CA PRO A 114 -0.07 -1.90 6.15
C PRO A 114 0.54 -3.21 5.67
N ARG A 115 1.00 -4.05 6.59
CA ARG A 115 1.50 -5.39 6.28
C ARG A 115 0.27 -6.26 6.00
N ASP A 116 0.02 -6.58 4.73
CA ASP A 116 -0.93 -7.65 4.37
C ASP A 116 -0.39 -8.98 4.93
N TYR A 117 -1.25 -9.72 5.63
CA TYR A 117 -0.94 -11.00 6.28
C TYR A 117 -1.76 -12.11 5.65
#